data_AF-A0A1S1MUX7-F1
#
_entry.id   AF-A0A1S1MUX7-F1
#
_cell.length_a   1.000
_cell.length_b   1.000
_cell.length_c   1.000
_cell.angle_alpha   90.00
_cell.angle_beta   90.00
_cell.angle_gamma   90.00
#
_symmetry.space_group_name_H-M   'P 1'
#
loop_
_entity.id
_entity.type
_entity.pdbx_description
1 polymer ?
#
loop_
_entity_poly.entity_id
_entity_poly.type
_entity_poly.pdbx_seq_one_letter_code
_entity_poly.pdbx_strand_id
1 'polypeptide(L)'
;MDLQNPDLILVKRLSEHSCSYFAVESIAGSDVVLTDIESGGRFNFAKPKLEQLVSNGQLRTIARRELPTKLTFKPLSNVKKPKAETTEDVASKKEMERRYKYVQGAIEQSVPAYTEKWLTPYITHKAAEIKDSSPPSWRTLAYWNKTFVESGWDKHGLMPKHKAKGNRTKQLPQEVHDLIDDVINEYLRTHTVVRYQKVYDQFLEQLDRLNSERREANLVELKPCSYRWIVNRLQNR
;
A
#
# COMPACT_ATOMS: atom_id res chain seq x y z
N MET A 1 10.66 -37.75 -10.50
CA MET A 1 11.53 -36.72 -9.87
C MET A 1 11.83 -37.18 -8.47
N ASP A 2 13.09 -37.14 -8.02
CA ASP A 2 13.45 -37.54 -6.66
C ASP A 2 13.45 -36.32 -5.73
N LEU A 3 12.34 -36.12 -5.02
CA LEU A 3 12.15 -35.02 -4.06
C LEU A 3 12.97 -35.19 -2.77
N GLN A 4 13.50 -36.38 -2.49
CA GLN A 4 14.32 -36.63 -1.31
C GLN A 4 15.78 -36.20 -1.53
N ASN A 5 16.16 -35.89 -2.77
CA ASN A 5 17.50 -35.42 -3.10
C ASN A 5 17.72 -34.00 -2.55
N PRO A 6 18.65 -33.79 -1.61
CA PRO A 6 18.93 -32.48 -1.02
C PRO A 6 19.55 -31.48 -2.00
N ASP A 7 20.09 -31.97 -3.13
CA ASP A 7 20.68 -31.15 -4.19
C ASP A 7 19.66 -30.75 -5.27
N LEU A 8 18.41 -31.16 -5.15
CA LEU A 8 17.36 -30.79 -6.10
C LEU A 8 16.86 -29.37 -5.84
N ILE A 9 16.96 -28.52 -6.87
CA ILE A 9 16.37 -27.18 -6.87
C ILE A 9 15.27 -27.10 -7.94
N LEU A 10 14.13 -26.55 -7.56
CA LEU A 10 13.02 -26.25 -8.46
C LEU A 10 13.10 -24.80 -8.91
N VAL A 11 12.96 -24.56 -10.20
CA VAL A 11 13.07 -23.24 -10.82
C VAL A 11 11.75 -22.88 -11.47
N LYS A 12 11.17 -21.76 -11.05
CA LYS A 12 10.01 -21.16 -11.69
C LYS A 12 10.44 -19.93 -12.46
N ARG A 13 10.20 -19.92 -13.77
CA ARG A 13 10.40 -18.72 -14.58
C ARG A 13 9.24 -17.76 -14.36
N LEU A 14 9.51 -16.54 -13.91
CA LEU A 14 8.51 -15.48 -13.70
C LEU A 14 8.41 -14.55 -14.91
N SER A 15 9.55 -14.27 -15.56
CA SER A 15 9.62 -13.45 -16.77
C SER A 15 10.83 -13.86 -17.62
N GLU A 16 11.07 -13.16 -18.73
CA GLU A 16 12.25 -13.41 -19.57
C GLU A 16 13.57 -13.32 -18.81
N HIS A 17 13.64 -12.42 -17.81
CA HIS A 17 14.84 -12.11 -17.03
C HIS A 17 14.75 -12.46 -15.53
N SER A 18 13.65 -13.07 -15.08
CA SER A 18 13.43 -13.37 -13.65
C SER A 18 13.03 -14.83 -13.43
N CYS A 19 13.74 -15.49 -12.51
CA CYS A 19 13.44 -16.83 -12.02
C CYS A 19 13.35 -16.81 -10.49
N SER A 20 12.60 -17.75 -9.92
CA SER A 20 12.62 -18.06 -8.49
C SER A 20 13.15 -19.47 -8.28
N TYR A 21 13.96 -19.67 -7.25
CA TYR A 21 14.63 -20.92 -6.92
C TYR A 21 14.09 -21.47 -5.61
N PHE A 22 13.62 -22.72 -5.60
CA PHE A 22 13.02 -23.36 -4.44
C PHE A 22 13.80 -24.62 -4.08
N ALA A 23 14.11 -24.78 -2.80
CA ALA A 23 14.66 -26.01 -2.23
C ALA A 23 13.55 -26.78 -1.49
N VAL A 24 13.63 -28.11 -1.48
CA VAL A 24 12.74 -28.94 -0.66
C VAL A 24 13.22 -28.86 0.80
N GLU A 25 12.36 -28.37 1.70
CA GLU A 25 12.66 -28.27 3.14
C GLU A 25 12.27 -29.56 3.87
N SER A 26 11.06 -30.07 3.62
CA SER A 26 10.58 -31.30 4.22
C SER A 26 9.46 -31.94 3.39
N ILE A 27 9.25 -33.23 3.61
CA ILE A 27 8.15 -34.00 3.02
C ILE A 27 7.37 -34.63 4.17
N ALA A 28 6.09 -34.27 4.30
CA ALA A 28 5.19 -34.77 5.32
C ALA A 28 4.04 -35.52 4.65
N GLY A 29 4.14 -36.85 4.58
CA GLY A 29 3.12 -37.68 3.91
C GLY A 29 3.02 -37.36 2.42
N SER A 30 1.86 -36.83 1.99
CA SER A 30 1.60 -36.40 0.61
C SER A 30 2.02 -34.97 0.31
N ASP A 31 2.43 -34.21 1.31
CA ASP A 31 2.72 -32.78 1.20
C ASP A 31 4.22 -32.52 1.19
N VAL A 32 4.62 -31.54 0.38
CA VAL A 32 6.00 -31.12 0.17
C VAL A 32 6.10 -29.65 0.55
N VAL A 33 6.97 -29.35 1.51
CA VAL A 33 7.29 -27.98 1.89
C VAL A 33 8.52 -27.54 1.12
N LEU A 34 8.37 -26.43 0.39
CA LEU A 34 9.41 -25.78 -0.38
C LEU A 34 9.79 -24.46 0.28
N THR A 35 11.07 -24.13 0.25
CA THR A 35 11.60 -22.84 0.70
C THR A 35 12.22 -22.11 -0.49
N ASP A 36 11.79 -20.88 -0.72
CA ASP A 36 12.42 -19.98 -1.70
C ASP A 36 13.81 -19.56 -1.18
N ILE A 37 14.83 -19.84 -1.97
CA ILE A 37 16.23 -19.61 -1.62
C ILE A 37 16.53 -18.11 -1.53
N GLU A 38 15.87 -17.28 -2.34
CA GLU A 38 16.12 -15.83 -2.36
C GLU A 38 15.34 -15.10 -1.27
N SER A 39 14.09 -15.48 -1.04
CA SER A 39 13.20 -14.75 -0.10
C SER A 39 13.04 -15.40 1.28
N GLY A 40 13.39 -16.68 1.42
CA GLY A 40 13.12 -17.48 2.62
C GLY A 40 11.65 -17.84 2.82
N GLY A 41 10.78 -17.52 1.85
CA GLY A 41 9.36 -17.84 1.91
C GLY A 41 9.10 -19.34 1.84
N ARG A 42 8.18 -19.83 2.68
CA ARG A 42 7.76 -21.25 2.72
C ARG A 42 6.46 -21.46 1.95
N PHE A 43 6.40 -22.53 1.17
CA PHE A 43 5.25 -22.91 0.37
C PHE A 43 4.94 -24.39 0.58
N ASN A 44 3.67 -24.74 0.74
CA ASN A 44 3.23 -26.13 0.85
C ASN A 44 2.49 -26.53 -0.43
N PHE A 45 2.88 -27.67 -1.01
CA PHE A 45 2.24 -28.27 -2.17
C PHE A 45 2.00 -29.77 -1.95
N ALA A 46 0.83 -30.26 -2.39
CA ALA A 46 0.65 -31.69 -2.56
C ALA A 46 1.64 -32.23 -3.61
N LYS A 47 2.35 -33.31 -3.29
CA LYS A 47 3.30 -34.02 -4.15
C LYS A 47 2.80 -34.26 -5.58
N PRO A 48 1.58 -34.83 -5.81
CA PRO A 48 1.11 -35.07 -7.18
C PRO A 48 0.95 -33.79 -7.99
N LYS A 49 0.55 -32.68 -7.34
CA LYS A 49 0.45 -31.37 -7.99
C LYS A 49 1.83 -30.84 -8.38
N LEU A 50 2.83 -31.01 -7.50
CA LEU A 50 4.19 -30.57 -7.77
C LEU A 50 4.82 -31.34 -8.94
N GLU A 51 4.61 -32.66 -8.99
CA GLU A 51 5.04 -33.51 -10.11
C GLU A 51 4.35 -33.12 -11.43
N GLN A 52 3.06 -32.78 -11.38
CA GLN A 52 2.33 -32.26 -12.53
C GLN A 52 2.91 -30.94 -13.04
N LEU A 53 3.28 -30.02 -12.14
CA LEU A 53 3.91 -28.73 -12.51
C LEU A 53 5.29 -28.89 -13.14
N VAL A 54 6.01 -29.97 -12.83
CA VAL A 54 7.29 -30.29 -13.48
C VAL A 54 7.04 -30.94 -14.84
N SER A 55 6.11 -31.89 -14.89
CA SER A 55 5.74 -32.61 -16.12
C SER A 55 5.20 -31.68 -17.21
N ASN A 56 4.39 -30.69 -16.83
CA ASN A 56 3.85 -29.70 -17.77
C ASN A 56 4.83 -28.54 -18.10
N GLY A 57 6.07 -28.59 -17.59
CA GLY A 57 7.12 -27.62 -17.86
C GLY A 57 6.98 -26.27 -17.15
N GLN A 58 6.02 -26.11 -16.24
CA GLN A 58 5.87 -24.87 -15.44
C GLN A 58 6.97 -24.73 -14.38
N LEU A 59 7.54 -25.84 -13.93
CA LEU A 59 8.72 -25.90 -13.07
C LEU A 59 9.83 -26.69 -13.76
N ARG A 60 11.04 -26.15 -13.72
CA ARG A 60 12.25 -26.84 -14.18
C ARG A 60 13.04 -27.33 -12.97
N THR A 61 13.72 -28.47 -13.10
CA THR A 61 14.61 -29.00 -12.06
C THR A 61 16.06 -28.71 -12.44
N ILE A 62 16.84 -28.18 -11.52
CA ILE A 62 18.30 -28.02 -11.66
C ILE A 62 19.01 -28.61 -10.45
N ALA A 63 20.30 -28.89 -10.57
CA ALA A 63 21.13 -29.27 -9.43
C ALA A 63 21.56 -28.01 -8.64
N ARG A 64 21.76 -28.13 -7.33
CA ARG A 64 22.19 -27.02 -6.46
C ARG A 64 23.49 -26.33 -6.94
N ARG A 65 24.40 -27.07 -7.57
CA ARG A 65 25.63 -26.55 -8.17
C ARG A 65 25.40 -25.64 -9.39
N GLU A 66 24.23 -25.72 -10.01
CA GLU A 66 23.83 -24.91 -11.18
C GLU A 66 23.13 -23.61 -10.77
N LEU A 67 23.03 -23.33 -9.45
CA LEU A 67 22.53 -22.05 -8.96
C LEU A 67 23.43 -20.90 -9.44
N PRO A 68 22.85 -19.76 -9.86
CA PRO A 68 23.63 -18.58 -10.20
C PRO A 68 24.49 -18.11 -9.03
N THR A 69 25.75 -17.77 -9.29
CA THR A 69 26.71 -17.31 -8.26
C THR A 69 26.30 -15.99 -7.59
N LYS A 70 25.42 -15.21 -8.23
CA LYS A 70 24.83 -13.99 -7.68
C LYS A 70 23.32 -14.18 -7.53
N LEU A 71 22.89 -14.87 -6.47
CA LEU A 71 21.50 -14.77 -6.03
C LEU A 71 21.34 -13.39 -5.39
N THR A 72 20.60 -12.49 -6.04
CA THR A 72 20.20 -11.23 -5.42
C THR A 72 19.22 -11.56 -4.31
N PHE A 73 19.72 -11.67 -3.08
CA PHE A 73 18.87 -11.60 -1.89
C PHE A 73 18.11 -10.28 -1.99
N LYS A 74 16.85 -10.35 -2.38
CA LYS A 74 15.93 -9.26 -2.10
C LYS A 74 15.73 -9.34 -0.60
N PRO A 75 16.28 -8.43 0.24
CA PRO A 75 15.76 -8.30 1.59
C PRO A 75 14.24 -8.20 1.45
N LEU A 76 13.49 -8.74 2.40
CA LEU A 76 12.03 -8.61 2.46
C LEU A 76 11.64 -7.12 2.53
N SER A 77 11.83 -6.36 1.46
CA SER A 77 11.31 -5.04 1.23
C SER A 77 9.87 -5.28 0.83
N ASN A 78 9.02 -5.43 1.84
CA ASN A 78 7.58 -5.38 1.70
C ASN A 78 7.02 -6.30 0.60
N VAL A 79 7.26 -7.62 0.70
CA VAL A 79 6.08 -8.48 0.51
C VAL A 79 5.18 -8.05 1.65
N LYS A 80 4.25 -7.12 1.39
CA LYS A 80 3.15 -6.88 2.30
C LYS A 80 2.62 -8.27 2.58
N LYS A 81 2.82 -8.81 3.81
CA LYS A 81 1.86 -9.75 4.40
C LYS A 81 0.50 -9.31 3.86
N PRO A 82 -0.38 -10.17 3.31
CA PRO A 82 -1.73 -9.74 3.01
C PRO A 82 -2.21 -9.05 4.27
N LYS A 83 -2.25 -7.72 4.23
CA LYS A 83 -2.54 -6.92 5.40
C LYS A 83 -3.94 -7.39 5.70
N ALA A 84 -4.16 -7.97 6.88
CA ALA A 84 -5.50 -8.32 7.31
C ALA A 84 -6.38 -7.15 6.89
N GLU A 85 -7.28 -7.38 5.92
CA GLU A 85 -7.98 -6.28 5.26
C GLU A 85 -8.64 -5.49 6.38
N THR A 86 -8.22 -4.22 6.56
CA THR A 86 -8.86 -3.42 7.59
C THR A 86 -10.34 -3.31 7.22
N THR A 87 -11.21 -3.22 8.21
CA THR A 87 -12.66 -3.03 8.00
C THR A 87 -12.93 -1.88 7.03
N GLU A 88 -12.12 -0.82 7.07
CA GLU A 88 -12.11 0.30 6.13
C GLU A 88 -11.77 -0.08 4.68
N ASP A 89 -10.82 -0.99 4.47
CA ASP A 89 -10.43 -1.45 3.13
C ASP A 89 -11.53 -2.30 2.51
N VAL A 90 -12.18 -3.17 3.30
CA VAL A 90 -13.34 -3.96 2.86
C VAL A 90 -14.52 -3.04 2.51
N ALA A 91 -14.81 -2.04 3.34
CA ALA A 91 -15.86 -1.07 3.08
C ALA A 91 -15.58 -0.23 1.82
N SER A 92 -14.33 0.20 1.63
CA SER A 92 -13.91 0.95 0.44
C SER A 92 -14.04 0.14 -0.84
N LYS A 93 -13.72 -1.17 -0.79
CA LYS A 93 -13.91 -2.10 -1.91
C LYS A 93 -15.39 -2.32 -2.22
N LYS A 94 -16.24 -2.49 -1.20
CA LYS A 94 -17.71 -2.62 -1.39
C LYS A 94 -18.30 -1.37 -2.05
N GLU A 95 -17.89 -0.19 -1.60
CA GLU A 95 -18.35 1.07 -2.18
C GLU A 95 -17.81 1.30 -3.60
N MET A 96 -16.56 0.91 -3.88
CA MET A 96 -16.02 0.89 -5.25
C MET A 96 -16.87 0.01 -6.17
N GLU A 97 -17.18 -1.22 -5.74
CA GLU A 97 -18.00 -2.15 -6.52
C GLU A 97 -19.41 -1.62 -6.74
N ARG A 98 -20.00 -1.00 -5.72
CA ARG A 98 -21.30 -0.32 -5.84
C ARG A 98 -21.26 0.78 -6.91
N ARG A 99 -20.25 1.65 -6.89
CA ARG A 99 -20.08 2.72 -7.90
C ARG A 99 -19.92 2.15 -9.30
N TYR A 100 -19.11 1.10 -9.42
CA TYR A 100 -18.82 0.46 -10.69
C TYR A 100 -20.10 -0.10 -11.34
N LYS A 101 -21.01 -0.72 -10.57
CA LYS A 101 -22.30 -1.19 -11.10
C LYS A 101 -23.14 -0.09 -11.77
N TYR A 102 -23.15 1.12 -11.21
CA TYR A 102 -23.86 2.25 -11.83
C TYR A 102 -23.15 2.77 -13.08
N VAL A 103 -21.82 2.88 -13.04
CA VAL A 103 -21.01 3.36 -14.17
C VAL A 103 -21.09 2.38 -15.35
N GLN A 104 -20.88 1.09 -15.06
CA GLN A 104 -20.96 0.02 -16.05
C GLN A 104 -22.34 -0.02 -16.72
N GLY A 105 -23.43 -0.03 -15.94
CA GLY A 105 -24.77 -0.05 -16.52
C GLY A 105 -25.10 1.20 -17.36
N ALA A 106 -24.53 2.36 -17.03
CA ALA A 106 -24.75 3.59 -17.80
C ALA A 106 -24.03 3.55 -19.15
N ILE A 107 -22.87 2.89 -19.19
CA ILE A 107 -22.11 2.64 -20.42
C ILE A 107 -22.81 1.58 -21.27
N GLU A 108 -23.24 0.47 -20.67
CA GLU A 108 -23.94 -0.63 -21.36
C GLU A 108 -25.27 -0.18 -21.99
N GLN A 109 -26.03 0.65 -21.27
CA GLN A 109 -27.29 1.22 -21.79
C GLN A 109 -27.07 2.37 -22.78
N SER A 110 -25.82 2.76 -23.03
CA SER A 110 -25.46 3.84 -23.96
C SER A 110 -26.27 5.12 -23.71
N VAL A 111 -26.31 5.58 -22.46
CA VAL A 111 -27.09 6.76 -22.07
C VAL A 111 -26.67 7.96 -22.93
N PRO A 112 -27.59 8.64 -23.64
CA PRO A 112 -27.24 9.64 -24.66
C PRO A 112 -26.39 10.81 -24.14
N ALA A 113 -26.62 11.22 -22.90
CA ALA A 113 -25.84 12.26 -22.25
C ALA A 113 -25.84 12.11 -20.73
N TYR A 114 -24.73 12.45 -20.07
CA TYR A 114 -24.60 12.46 -18.62
C TYR A 114 -25.22 13.71 -17.98
N THR A 115 -26.50 13.95 -18.26
CA THR A 115 -27.29 15.08 -17.73
C THR A 115 -28.40 14.59 -16.81
N GLU A 116 -28.95 15.48 -15.99
CA GLU A 116 -30.06 15.18 -15.06
C GLU A 116 -31.22 14.45 -15.70
N LYS A 117 -31.70 14.94 -16.86
CA LYS A 117 -32.85 14.37 -17.58
C LYS A 117 -32.68 12.89 -17.89
N TRP A 118 -31.47 12.45 -18.21
CA TRP A 118 -31.17 11.08 -18.63
C TRP A 118 -30.69 10.20 -17.48
N LEU A 119 -29.88 10.75 -16.57
CA LEU A 119 -29.30 9.99 -15.47
C LEU A 119 -30.26 9.75 -14.31
N THR A 120 -31.17 10.68 -14.02
CA THR A 120 -32.15 10.50 -12.94
C THR A 120 -33.03 9.26 -13.14
N PRO A 121 -33.72 9.07 -14.28
CA PRO A 121 -34.54 7.86 -14.47
C PRO A 121 -33.69 6.58 -14.50
N TYR A 122 -32.49 6.65 -15.08
CA TYR A 122 -31.54 5.54 -15.07
C TYR A 122 -31.16 5.13 -13.65
N ILE A 123 -30.79 6.09 -12.80
CA ILE A 123 -30.41 5.86 -11.41
C ILE A 123 -31.55 5.20 -10.65
N THR A 124 -32.79 5.70 -10.80
CA THR A 124 -33.96 5.12 -10.13
C THR A 124 -34.15 3.65 -10.53
N HIS A 125 -34.09 3.34 -11.83
CA HIS A 125 -34.21 1.97 -12.32
C HIS A 125 -33.06 1.08 -11.81
N LYS A 126 -31.82 1.55 -11.93
CA LYS A 126 -30.64 0.78 -11.53
C LYS A 126 -30.59 0.55 -10.02
N ALA A 127 -31.00 1.53 -9.22
CA ALA A 127 -31.09 1.41 -7.77
C ALA A 127 -32.08 0.34 -7.32
N ALA A 128 -33.24 0.25 -8.00
CA ALA A 128 -34.21 -0.82 -7.77
C ALA A 128 -33.64 -2.19 -8.14
N GLU A 129 -32.94 -2.29 -9.27
CA GLU A 129 -32.29 -3.51 -9.74
C GLU A 129 -31.23 -4.04 -8.75
N ILE A 130 -30.34 -3.15 -8.27
CA ILE A 130 -29.26 -3.54 -7.35
C ILE A 130 -29.67 -3.48 -5.86
N LYS A 131 -30.93 -3.14 -5.57
CA LYS A 131 -31.51 -2.96 -4.22
C LYS A 131 -30.71 -1.99 -3.35
N ASP A 132 -30.29 -0.88 -3.93
CA ASP A 132 -29.53 0.16 -3.23
C ASP A 132 -30.47 1.13 -2.51
N SER A 133 -30.35 1.19 -1.19
CA SER A 133 -31.17 2.06 -0.33
C SER A 133 -30.76 3.54 -0.37
N SER A 134 -29.57 3.85 -0.89
CA SER A 134 -29.06 5.23 -0.93
C SER A 134 -28.44 5.54 -2.30
N PRO A 135 -29.28 5.65 -3.36
CA PRO A 135 -28.79 5.89 -4.71
C PRO A 135 -28.02 7.22 -4.83
N PRO A 136 -27.04 7.30 -5.76
CA PRO A 136 -26.30 8.53 -6.01
C PRO A 136 -27.18 9.62 -6.63
N SER A 137 -26.77 10.89 -6.50
CA SER A 137 -27.35 11.95 -7.32
C SER A 137 -26.86 11.85 -8.78
N TRP A 138 -27.59 12.44 -9.72
CA TRP A 138 -27.15 12.49 -11.12
C TRP A 138 -25.76 13.13 -11.30
N ARG A 139 -25.46 14.18 -10.52
CA ARG A 139 -24.12 14.83 -10.51
C ARG A 139 -23.04 13.88 -10.05
N THR A 140 -23.35 13.09 -9.02
CA THR A 140 -22.43 12.10 -8.45
C THR A 140 -22.11 11.01 -9.48
N LEU A 141 -23.12 10.48 -10.18
CA LEU A 141 -22.91 9.48 -11.22
C LEU A 141 -22.15 10.05 -12.43
N ALA A 142 -22.47 11.27 -12.87
CA ALA A 142 -21.72 11.94 -13.93
C ALA A 142 -20.23 12.10 -13.57
N TYR A 143 -19.95 12.46 -12.30
CA TYR A 143 -18.57 12.54 -11.79
C TYR A 143 -17.88 11.17 -11.75
N TRP A 144 -18.59 10.10 -11.35
CA TRP A 144 -18.03 8.74 -11.39
C TRP A 144 -17.70 8.29 -12.81
N ASN A 145 -18.58 8.54 -13.78
CA ASN A 145 -18.31 8.24 -15.19
C ASN A 145 -17.07 8.99 -15.69
N LYS A 146 -16.97 10.30 -15.38
CA LYS A 146 -15.78 11.09 -15.71
C LYS A 146 -14.51 10.48 -15.09
N THR A 147 -14.56 10.17 -13.79
CA THR A 147 -13.42 9.59 -13.06
C THR A 147 -12.98 8.25 -13.66
N PHE A 148 -13.93 7.42 -14.05
CA PHE A 148 -13.69 6.11 -14.66
C PHE A 148 -13.05 6.22 -16.05
N VAL A 149 -13.50 7.17 -16.87
CA VAL A 149 -12.89 7.46 -18.17
C VAL A 149 -11.48 8.01 -18.01
N GLU A 150 -11.28 8.97 -17.10
CA GLU A 150 -9.97 9.57 -16.80
C GLU A 150 -8.98 8.56 -16.18
N SER A 151 -9.47 7.53 -15.49
CA SER A 151 -8.62 6.45 -14.96
C SER A 151 -8.30 5.37 -15.99
N GLY A 152 -8.65 5.57 -17.27
CA GLY A 152 -8.40 4.57 -18.32
C GLY A 152 -9.26 3.33 -18.16
N TRP A 153 -10.52 3.50 -17.74
CA TRP A 153 -11.51 2.43 -17.59
C TRP A 153 -11.18 1.44 -16.46
N ASP A 154 -10.35 1.87 -15.51
CA ASP A 154 -10.03 1.10 -14.31
C ASP A 154 -11.05 1.36 -13.20
N LYS A 155 -11.71 0.29 -12.73
CA LYS A 155 -12.66 0.34 -11.60
C LYS A 155 -12.01 0.83 -10.30
N HIS A 156 -10.70 0.65 -10.11
CA HIS A 156 -9.99 1.16 -8.94
C HIS A 156 -9.99 2.70 -8.87
N GLY A 157 -10.17 3.38 -10.01
CA GLY A 157 -10.37 4.84 -10.05
C GLY A 157 -11.61 5.31 -9.28
N LEU A 158 -12.62 4.44 -9.13
CA LEU A 158 -13.87 4.73 -8.40
C LEU A 158 -13.74 4.55 -6.88
N MET A 159 -12.61 4.02 -6.40
CA MET A 159 -12.40 3.77 -4.98
C MET A 159 -12.52 5.07 -4.17
N PRO A 160 -13.24 5.05 -3.03
CA PRO A 160 -13.35 6.22 -2.16
C PRO A 160 -11.97 6.73 -1.72
N LYS A 161 -11.66 7.98 -2.05
CA LYS A 161 -10.40 8.63 -1.68
C LYS A 161 -10.39 9.09 -0.21
N HIS A 162 -10.95 8.32 0.73
CA HIS A 162 -10.98 8.66 2.15
C HIS A 162 -9.57 8.90 2.72
N LYS A 163 -8.60 8.08 2.29
CA LYS A 163 -7.18 8.23 2.67
C LYS A 163 -6.49 9.47 2.07
N ALA A 164 -7.10 10.08 1.05
CA ALA A 164 -6.62 11.33 0.46
C ALA A 164 -7.31 12.58 1.04
N LYS A 165 -8.30 12.41 1.92
CA LYS A 165 -8.89 13.53 2.65
C LYS A 165 -7.89 14.06 3.68
N GLY A 166 -7.92 15.37 3.92
CA GLY A 166 -7.04 16.06 4.87
C GLY A 166 -6.16 17.09 4.18
N ASN A 167 -5.87 18.18 4.89
CA ASN A 167 -4.95 19.20 4.38
C ASN A 167 -3.51 18.64 4.41
N ARG A 168 -2.91 18.47 3.23
CA ARG A 168 -1.52 17.98 3.07
C ARG A 168 -0.50 19.09 2.83
N THR A 169 -0.93 20.35 2.80
CA THR A 169 0.01 21.47 2.81
C THR A 169 0.72 21.46 4.16
N LYS A 170 2.06 21.49 4.17
CA LYS A 170 2.83 21.67 5.39
C LYS A 170 2.36 22.97 6.05
N GLN A 171 1.65 22.85 7.17
CA GLN A 171 1.15 24.02 7.91
C GLN A 171 2.30 24.84 8.51
N LEU A 172 3.49 24.25 8.58
CA LEU A 172 4.70 24.86 9.10
C LEU A 172 5.77 24.97 7.99
N PRO A 173 6.60 26.02 8.00
CA PRO A 173 7.79 26.10 7.15
C PRO A 173 8.70 24.87 7.33
N GLN A 174 9.41 24.47 6.27
CA GLN A 174 10.31 23.32 6.31
C GLN A 174 11.38 23.45 7.40
N GLU A 175 11.90 24.66 7.59
CA GLU A 175 12.89 24.99 8.62
C GLU A 175 12.42 24.61 10.04
N VAL A 176 11.13 24.83 10.34
CA VAL A 176 10.54 24.41 11.62
C VAL A 176 10.43 22.88 11.70
N HIS A 177 10.14 22.21 10.58
CA HIS A 177 10.11 20.75 10.54
C HIS A 177 11.48 20.11 10.80
N ASP A 178 12.53 20.71 10.27
CA ASP A 178 13.92 20.26 10.41
C ASP A 178 14.38 20.48 11.86
N LEU A 179 14.12 21.67 12.42
CA LEU A 179 14.40 21.98 13.82
C LEU A 179 13.74 20.98 14.79
N ILE A 180 12.48 20.61 14.55
CA ILE A 180 11.79 19.61 15.37
C ILE A 180 12.46 18.24 15.28
N ASP A 181 12.89 17.82 14.08
CA ASP A 181 13.57 16.54 13.92
C ASP A 181 14.93 16.53 14.61
N ASP A 182 15.68 17.64 14.53
CA ASP A 182 16.98 17.79 15.18
C ASP A 182 16.86 17.71 16.70
N VAL A 183 15.94 18.47 17.30
CA VAL A 183 15.67 18.44 18.75
C VAL A 183 15.26 17.04 19.21
N ILE A 184 14.36 16.38 18.46
CA ILE A 184 13.95 15.00 18.77
C ILE A 184 15.14 14.04 18.71
N ASN A 185 15.92 14.10 17.63
CA ASN A 185 17.05 13.21 17.42
C ASN A 185 18.15 13.41 18.48
N GLU A 186 18.44 14.66 18.84
CA GLU A 186 19.40 15.01 19.89
C GLU A 186 18.94 14.50 21.27
N TYR A 187 17.66 14.71 21.60
CA TYR A 187 17.10 14.26 22.88
C TYR A 187 17.13 12.73 23.00
N LEU A 188 16.78 12.01 21.94
CA LEU A 188 16.78 10.54 21.93
C LEU A 188 18.19 9.93 21.98
N ARG A 189 19.22 10.65 21.51
CA ARG A 189 20.61 10.20 21.66
C ARG A 189 21.09 10.28 23.10
N THR A 190 20.58 11.23 23.87
CA THR A 190 21.04 11.53 25.24
C THR A 190 20.17 10.89 26.31
N HIS A 191 18.92 10.51 26.00
CA HIS A 191 17.95 10.00 26.96
C HIS A 191 17.34 8.68 26.51
N THR A 192 17.37 7.68 27.39
CA THR A 192 16.71 6.38 27.19
C THR A 192 15.20 6.44 27.42
N VAL A 193 14.70 7.40 28.19
CA VAL A 193 13.28 7.61 28.47
C VAL A 193 12.84 8.97 27.94
N VAL A 194 11.78 8.96 27.11
CA VAL A 194 11.28 10.17 26.45
C VAL A 194 10.36 10.95 27.39
N ARG A 195 10.78 12.16 27.79
CA ARG A 195 9.91 13.11 28.49
C ARG A 195 9.42 14.17 27.50
N TYR A 196 8.21 13.99 26.97
CA TYR A 196 7.63 14.84 25.92
C TYR A 196 7.72 16.35 26.21
N GLN A 197 7.46 16.76 27.45
CA GLN A 197 7.54 18.16 27.85
C GLN A 197 8.95 18.72 27.67
N LYS A 198 9.99 17.95 28.02
CA LYS A 198 11.39 18.39 27.89
C LYS A 198 11.82 18.55 26.44
N VAL A 199 11.32 17.68 25.55
CA VAL A 199 11.55 17.82 24.10
C VAL A 199 10.88 19.09 23.58
N TYR A 200 9.67 19.40 24.05
CA TYR A 200 8.95 20.61 23.65
C TYR A 200 9.59 21.89 24.18
N ASP A 201 10.03 21.90 25.44
CA ASP A 201 10.74 23.03 26.04
C ASP A 201 12.04 23.33 25.26
N GLN A 202 12.83 22.29 24.95
CA GLN A 202 14.05 22.43 24.13
C GLN A 202 13.76 22.94 22.71
N PHE A 203 12.65 22.51 22.11
CA PHE A 203 12.23 23.02 20.81
C PHE A 203 11.92 24.52 20.87
N LEU A 204 11.21 24.98 21.91
CA LEU A 204 10.94 26.41 22.08
C LEU A 204 12.23 27.21 22.27
N GLU A 205 13.16 26.72 23.09
CA GLU A 205 14.47 27.38 23.29
C GLU A 205 15.27 27.51 21.98
N GLN A 206 15.34 26.43 21.18
CA GLN A 206 16.05 26.47 19.90
C GLN A 206 15.31 27.35 18.87
N LEU A 207 13.98 27.37 18.89
CA LEU A 207 13.18 28.23 18.01
C LEU A 207 13.36 29.72 18.36
N ASP A 208 13.42 30.06 19.64
CA ASP A 208 13.64 31.44 20.10
C ASP A 208 15.04 31.93 19.70
N ARG A 209 16.05 31.05 19.78
CA ARG A 209 17.39 31.34 19.26
C ARG A 209 17.35 31.61 17.75
N LEU A 210 16.71 30.73 16.99
CA LEU A 210 16.56 30.89 15.54
C LEU A 210 15.81 32.18 15.18
N ASN A 211 14.75 32.51 15.92
CA ASN A 211 14.00 33.75 15.72
C ASN A 211 14.83 35.00 16.06
N SER A 212 15.74 34.91 17.04
CA SER A 212 16.67 35.99 17.36
C SER A 212 17.63 36.26 16.20
N GLU A 213 18.22 35.21 15.63
CA GLU A 213 19.09 35.30 14.44
C GLU A 213 18.33 35.85 13.22
N ARG A 214 17.07 35.43 13.04
CA ARG A 214 16.20 35.95 11.98
C ARG A 214 15.86 37.42 12.16
N ARG A 215 15.63 37.86 13.40
CA ARG A 215 15.38 39.27 13.72
C ARG A 215 16.57 40.15 13.36
N GLU A 216 17.79 39.69 13.67
CA GLU A 216 19.03 40.36 13.25
C GLU A 216 19.17 40.44 11.73
N ALA A 217 18.73 39.40 11.03
CA ALA A 217 18.71 39.35 9.56
C ALA A 217 17.50 40.06 8.90
N ASN A 218 16.65 40.76 9.67
CA ASN A 218 15.39 41.37 9.21
C ASN A 218 14.43 40.38 8.51
N LEU A 219 14.44 39.12 8.91
CA LEU A 219 13.54 38.07 8.42
C LEU A 219 12.32 37.91 9.35
N VAL A 220 11.22 37.41 8.80
CA VAL A 220 9.99 37.14 9.56
C VAL A 220 10.22 35.98 10.53
N GLU A 221 9.81 36.17 11.78
CA GLU A 221 9.86 35.16 12.84
C GLU A 221 8.96 33.96 12.53
N LEU A 222 9.46 32.78 12.89
CA LEU A 222 8.77 31.51 12.74
C LEU A 222 7.85 31.29 13.95
N LYS A 223 6.63 30.82 13.66
CA LYS A 223 5.66 30.48 14.71
C LYS A 223 5.92 29.08 15.27
N PRO A 224 5.84 28.89 16.59
CA PRO A 224 5.97 27.57 17.20
C PRO A 224 4.81 26.65 16.79
N CYS A 225 5.12 25.36 16.67
CA CYS A 225 4.12 24.31 16.55
C CYS A 225 3.48 24.00 17.91
N SER A 226 2.32 23.35 17.93
CA SER A 226 1.70 22.93 19.19
C SER A 226 2.43 21.75 19.84
N TYR A 227 2.38 21.65 21.17
CA TYR A 227 2.91 20.51 21.93
C TYR A 227 2.48 19.15 21.36
N ARG A 228 1.20 19.02 21.00
CA ARG A 228 0.63 17.79 20.44
C ARG A 228 1.32 17.37 19.14
N TRP A 229 1.86 18.33 18.39
CA TRP A 229 2.58 18.09 17.14
C TRP A 229 3.88 17.30 17.39
N ILE A 230 4.66 17.69 18.40
CA ILE A 230 5.88 16.97 18.82
C ILE A 230 5.53 15.59 19.38
N VAL A 231 4.50 15.48 20.22
CA VAL A 231 4.04 14.19 20.76
C VAL A 231 3.66 13.24 19.63
N ASN A 232 2.87 13.69 18.65
CA ASN A 232 2.47 12.87 17.51
C ASN A 232 3.68 12.43 16.67
N ARG A 233 4.70 13.28 16.53
CA ARG A 233 5.91 12.94 15.76
C ARG A 233 6.79 11.92 16.48
N LEU A 234 6.84 11.97 17.82
CA LEU A 234 7.50 10.95 18.64
C LEU A 234 6.75 9.62 18.68
N GLN A 235 5.41 9.64 18.65
CA GLN A 235 4.57 8.43 18.68
C GLN A 235 4.49 7.68 17.33
N ASN A 236 4.68 8.39 16.21
CA ASN A 236 4.56 7.84 14.87
C ASN A 236 5.93 7.51 14.21
N ARG A 237 7.02 7.62 14.97
CA ARG A 237 8.36 7.15 14.57
C ARG A 237 8.50 5.67 14.89
#